data_AF-A0A376TWN1-F1
#
_entry.id   AF-A0A376TWN1-F1
#
_cell.length_a   1.000
_cell.length_b   1.000
_cell.length_c   1.000
_cell.angle_alpha   90.00
_cell.angle_beta   90.00
_cell.angle_gamma   90.00
#
_symmetry.space_group_name_H-M   'P 1'
#
loop_
_entity.id
_entity.type
_entity.pdbx_description
1 polymer ?
#
loop_
_entity_poly.entity_id
_entity_poly.type
_entity_poly.pdbx_seq_one_letter_code
_entity_poly.pdbx_strand_id
1 'polypeptide(L)'
;MKYTPVTFDRSDESAKALESGRCDTLASDQSQLYALRIKLSNPAEWIVLPEVISKEPLGPVVRRGDDEWFSIVRWTLFAMLNAEEMGIHSQNVDEKAANPATPDMAHLLGKEGDYGKDLKLDNKWAYNIIKQVGTTRKFSSVT
;
A
#
# COMPACT_ATOMS: atom_id res chain seq x y z
N MET A 1 -25.07 -19.53 -19.22
CA MET A 1 -23.70 -19.85 -18.75
C MET A 1 -23.81 -20.70 -17.50
N LYS A 2 -23.11 -21.83 -17.42
CA LYS A 2 -23.06 -22.68 -16.22
C LYS A 2 -21.76 -22.35 -15.49
N TYR A 3 -21.87 -21.94 -14.23
CA TYR A 3 -20.73 -21.59 -13.37
C TYR A 3 -20.65 -22.60 -12.23
N THR A 4 -19.44 -23.09 -11.96
CA THR A 4 -19.17 -24.00 -10.84
C THR A 4 -18.03 -23.40 -10.01
N PRO A 5 -18.30 -22.88 -8.80
CA PRO A 5 -17.26 -22.37 -7.94
C PRO A 5 -16.38 -23.52 -7.44
N VAL A 6 -15.06 -23.32 -7.47
CA VAL A 6 -14.08 -24.19 -6.82
C VAL A 6 -13.32 -23.33 -5.82
N THR A 7 -13.47 -23.62 -4.54
CA THR A 7 -12.90 -22.82 -3.45
C THR A 7 -11.61 -23.43 -2.92
N PHE A 8 -10.72 -22.56 -2.45
CA PHE A 8 -9.44 -22.91 -1.84
C PHE A 8 -9.21 -22.05 -0.61
N ASP A 9 -8.45 -22.55 0.34
CA ASP A 9 -8.12 -21.80 1.56
C ASP A 9 -6.97 -20.82 1.34
N ARG A 10 -6.12 -21.09 0.32
CA ARG A 10 -4.93 -20.31 0.04
C ARG A 10 -4.85 -19.87 -1.42
N SER A 11 -4.42 -18.62 -1.66
CA SER A 11 -4.27 -18.07 -3.01
C SER A 11 -3.25 -18.82 -3.89
N ASP A 12 -2.24 -19.46 -3.28
CA ASP A 12 -1.27 -20.26 -4.05
C ASP A 12 -1.85 -21.59 -4.55
N GLU A 13 -2.84 -22.15 -3.85
CA GLU A 13 -3.54 -23.36 -4.28
C GLU A 13 -4.48 -23.06 -5.45
N SER A 14 -5.16 -21.92 -5.43
CA SER A 14 -6.05 -21.52 -6.52
C SER A 14 -5.30 -21.24 -7.82
N ALA A 15 -4.10 -20.66 -7.74
CA ALA A 15 -3.23 -20.46 -8.91
C ALA A 15 -2.72 -21.79 -9.49
N LYS A 16 -2.31 -22.74 -8.65
CA LYS A 16 -1.91 -24.09 -9.09
C LYS A 16 -3.05 -24.87 -9.74
N ALA A 17 -4.27 -24.71 -9.23
CA ALA A 17 -5.43 -25.36 -9.81
C ALA A 17 -5.82 -24.80 -11.18
N LEU A 18 -5.63 -23.49 -11.39
CA LEU A 18 -5.73 -22.89 -12.72
C LEU A 18 -4.67 -23.48 -13.65
N GLU A 19 -3.40 -23.52 -13.23
CA GLU A 19 -2.28 -24.04 -14.03
C GLU A 19 -2.41 -25.52 -14.38
N SER A 20 -2.96 -26.33 -13.46
CA SER A 20 -3.18 -27.76 -13.71
C SER A 20 -4.42 -28.05 -14.56
N GLY A 21 -5.15 -27.03 -15.02
CA GLY A 21 -6.40 -27.18 -15.77
C GLY A 21 -7.58 -27.69 -14.94
N ARG A 22 -7.51 -27.59 -13.61
CA ARG A 22 -8.61 -27.97 -12.71
C ARG A 22 -9.69 -26.86 -12.63
N CYS A 23 -9.31 -25.63 -12.97
CA CYS A 23 -10.17 -24.47 -13.10
C CYS A 23 -9.90 -23.79 -14.44
N ASP A 24 -10.94 -23.29 -15.11
CA ASP A 24 -10.79 -22.55 -16.37
C ASP A 24 -10.42 -21.07 -16.14
N THR A 25 -10.83 -20.52 -14.99
CA THR A 25 -10.66 -19.11 -14.63
C THR A 25 -10.39 -18.96 -13.13
N LEU A 26 -9.71 -17.87 -12.77
CA LEU A 26 -9.44 -17.45 -11.40
C LEU A 26 -9.97 -16.02 -11.21
N ALA A 27 -10.75 -15.79 -10.16
CA ALA A 27 -11.24 -14.46 -9.80
C ALA A 27 -10.65 -14.03 -8.45
N SER A 28 -10.09 -12.82 -8.39
CA SER A 28 -9.55 -12.16 -7.21
C SER A 28 -9.43 -10.65 -7.50
N ASP A 29 -8.97 -9.86 -6.53
CA ASP A 29 -8.52 -8.50 -6.79
C ASP A 29 -7.43 -8.45 -7.87
N GLN A 30 -7.48 -7.42 -8.71
CA GLN A 30 -6.62 -7.34 -9.90
C GLN A 30 -5.13 -7.35 -9.53
N SER A 31 -4.76 -6.70 -8.42
CA SER A 31 -3.37 -6.65 -7.95
C SER A 31 -2.84 -8.04 -7.57
N GLN A 32 -3.66 -8.84 -6.88
CA GLN A 32 -3.34 -10.23 -6.55
C GLN A 32 -3.28 -11.10 -7.81
N LEU A 33 -4.16 -10.88 -8.80
CA LEU A 33 -4.07 -11.61 -10.07
C LEU A 33 -2.72 -11.39 -10.77
N TYR A 34 -2.22 -10.14 -10.82
CA TYR A 34 -0.87 -9.87 -11.33
C TYR A 34 0.22 -10.56 -10.49
N ALA A 35 0.12 -10.51 -9.16
CA ALA A 35 1.07 -11.16 -8.26
C ALA A 35 1.06 -12.70 -8.32
N LEU A 36 -0.09 -13.31 -8.61
CA LEU A 36 -0.24 -14.76 -8.80
C LEU A 36 0.27 -15.17 -10.19
N ARG A 37 -0.03 -14.38 -11.23
CA ARG A 37 0.41 -14.63 -12.61
C ARG A 37 1.92 -14.78 -12.72
N ILE A 38 2.70 -13.92 -12.04
CA ILE A 38 4.18 -14.00 -12.08
C ILE A 38 4.76 -15.25 -11.40
N LYS A 39 3.95 -15.99 -10.62
CA LYS A 39 4.35 -17.23 -9.95
C LYS A 39 4.03 -18.49 -10.75
N LEU A 40 3.29 -18.38 -11.85
CA LEU A 40 2.98 -19.49 -12.75
C LEU A 40 4.21 -19.85 -13.59
N SER A 41 4.26 -21.08 -14.08
CA SER A 41 5.40 -21.64 -14.82
C SER A 41 5.65 -20.90 -16.13
N ASN A 42 4.59 -20.45 -16.81
CA ASN A 42 4.70 -19.60 -17.99
C ASN A 42 3.74 -18.38 -17.89
N PRO A 43 4.13 -17.30 -17.21
CA PRO A 43 3.27 -16.14 -16.98
C PRO A 43 2.72 -15.48 -18.26
N ALA A 44 3.43 -15.62 -19.40
CA ALA A 44 3.04 -15.03 -20.68
C ALA A 44 1.78 -15.68 -21.28
N GLU A 45 1.47 -16.92 -20.92
CA GLU A 45 0.29 -17.66 -21.42
C GLU A 45 -1.02 -17.26 -20.73
N TRP A 46 -0.94 -16.53 -19.61
CA TRP A 46 -2.10 -16.15 -18.81
C TRP A 46 -2.43 -14.67 -19.02
N ILE A 47 -3.73 -14.36 -19.12
CA ILE A 47 -4.23 -12.99 -19.26
C ILE A 47 -5.10 -12.63 -18.06
N VAL A 48 -4.89 -11.41 -17.54
CA VAL A 48 -5.84 -10.76 -16.64
C VAL A 48 -6.85 -10.02 -17.53
N LEU A 49 -8.11 -10.41 -17.47
CA LEU A 49 -9.18 -9.79 -18.26
C LEU A 49 -9.37 -8.32 -17.86
N PRO A 50 -9.79 -7.44 -18.81
CA PRO A 50 -9.94 -6.00 -18.54
C PRO A 50 -11.17 -5.67 -17.69
N GLU A 51 -12.15 -6.57 -17.58
CA GLU A 51 -13.38 -6.32 -16.83
C GLU A 51 -13.14 -6.28 -15.31
N VAL A 52 -13.55 -5.18 -14.68
CA VAL A 52 -13.57 -5.02 -13.22
C VAL A 52 -15.01 -5.15 -12.73
N ILE A 53 -15.28 -6.19 -11.94
CA ILE A 53 -16.63 -6.56 -11.49
C ILE A 53 -16.96 -6.12 -10.06
N SER A 54 -15.99 -5.57 -9.32
CA SER A 54 -16.12 -5.18 -7.90
C SER A 54 -15.32 -3.89 -7.60
N LYS A 55 -15.64 -3.24 -6.48
CA LYS A 55 -14.82 -2.15 -5.90
C LYS A 55 -14.10 -2.68 -4.68
N GLU A 56 -12.77 -2.65 -4.69
CA GLU A 56 -11.93 -3.27 -3.65
C GLU A 56 -10.89 -2.28 -3.10
N PRO A 57 -11.34 -1.25 -2.34
CA PRO A 57 -10.44 -0.29 -1.73
C PRO A 57 -9.63 -0.94 -0.60
N LEU A 58 -8.37 -1.27 -0.87
CA LEU A 58 -7.46 -1.81 0.12
C LEU A 58 -6.92 -0.68 1.00
N GLY A 59 -7.21 -0.76 2.30
CA GLY A 59 -6.74 0.21 3.28
C GLY A 59 -6.28 -0.48 4.56
N PRO A 60 -5.50 0.21 5.41
CA PRO A 60 -5.18 -0.29 6.74
C PRO A 60 -6.45 -0.54 7.55
N VAL A 61 -6.50 -1.67 8.26
CA VAL A 61 -7.61 -2.03 9.13
C VAL A 61 -7.09 -2.26 10.54
N VAL A 62 -7.78 -1.70 11.53
CA VAL A 62 -7.47 -1.86 12.96
C VAL A 62 -8.71 -2.28 13.73
N ARG A 63 -8.52 -2.76 14.96
CA ARG A 63 -9.62 -3.09 15.87
C ARG A 63 -10.36 -1.81 16.29
N ARG A 64 -11.69 -1.89 16.47
CA ARG A 64 -12.48 -0.80 17.06
C ARG A 64 -12.16 -0.61 18.55
N GLY A 65 -12.34 0.62 19.04
CA GLY A 65 -12.15 0.97 20.45
C GLY A 65 -10.72 1.37 20.83
N ASP A 66 -9.82 1.45 19.85
CA ASP A 66 -8.46 1.96 20.01
C ASP A 66 -8.24 3.16 19.06
N ASP A 67 -8.77 4.32 19.46
CA ASP A 67 -8.78 5.53 18.64
C ASP A 67 -7.39 6.14 18.49
N GLU A 68 -6.51 5.90 19.45
CA GLU A 68 -5.10 6.32 19.39
C GLU A 68 -4.37 5.55 18.31
N TRP A 69 -4.46 4.21 18.33
CA TRP A 69 -3.86 3.38 17.30
C TRP A 69 -4.46 3.64 15.91
N PHE A 70 -5.77 3.82 15.83
CA PHE A 70 -6.44 4.23 14.59
C PHE A 70 -5.86 5.54 14.05
N SER A 71 -5.66 6.54 14.91
CA SER A 71 -5.09 7.83 14.53
C SER A 71 -3.68 7.70 13.99
N ILE A 72 -2.81 6.92 14.65
CA ILE A 72 -1.43 6.68 14.22
C ILE A 72 -1.40 6.02 12.84
N VAL A 73 -2.17 4.95 12.64
CA VAL A 73 -2.22 4.21 11.36
C VAL A 73 -2.76 5.08 10.23
N ARG A 74 -3.84 5.83 10.48
CA ARG A 74 -4.41 6.77 9.51
C ARG A 74 -3.43 7.85 9.10
N TRP A 75 -2.77 8.49 10.07
CA TRP A 75 -1.85 9.59 9.80
C TRP A 75 -0.53 9.12 9.18
N THR A 76 -0.12 7.88 9.43
CA THR A 76 1.00 7.25 8.71
C THR A 76 0.73 7.20 7.20
N LEU A 77 -0.47 6.78 6.79
CA LEU A 77 -0.86 6.77 5.37
C LEU A 77 -0.86 8.19 4.78
N PHE A 78 -1.47 9.15 5.48
CA PHE A 78 -1.54 10.53 5.00
C PHE A 78 -0.18 11.23 4.96
N ALA A 79 0.73 10.93 5.88
CA ALA A 79 2.09 11.45 5.84
C ALA A 79 2.82 10.98 4.58
N MET A 80 2.70 9.70 4.20
CA MET A 80 3.31 9.18 2.98
C MET A 80 2.72 9.82 1.71
N LEU A 81 1.41 10.06 1.68
CA LEU A 81 0.73 10.74 0.57
C LEU A 81 1.17 12.20 0.44
N ASN A 82 1.17 12.96 1.55
CA ASN A 82 1.60 14.36 1.55
C ASN A 82 3.08 14.48 1.19
N ALA A 83 3.92 13.58 1.68
CA ALA A 83 5.33 13.55 1.31
C ALA A 83 5.52 13.36 -0.19
N GLU A 84 4.74 12.47 -0.82
CA GLU A 84 4.77 12.30 -2.27
C GLU A 84 4.35 13.57 -3.01
N GLU A 85 3.24 14.19 -2.61
CA GLU A 85 2.74 15.43 -3.21
C GLU A 85 3.76 16.58 -3.12
N MET A 86 4.50 16.64 -2.01
CA MET A 86 5.57 17.62 -1.77
C MET A 86 6.92 17.26 -2.42
N GLY A 87 7.01 16.13 -3.14
CA GLY A 87 8.25 15.67 -3.76
C GLY A 87 9.33 15.22 -2.77
N ILE A 88 8.93 14.82 -1.56
CA ILE A 88 9.81 14.28 -0.52
C ILE A 88 9.89 12.76 -0.71
N HIS A 89 11.08 12.19 -0.60
CA HIS A 89 11.31 10.75 -0.67
C HIS A 89 12.51 10.34 0.19
N SER A 90 12.69 9.04 0.39
CA SER A 90 13.73 8.48 1.29
C SER A 90 15.15 8.99 1.02
N GLN A 91 15.45 9.39 -0.22
CA GLN A 91 16.76 9.87 -0.65
C GLN A 91 16.97 11.37 -0.42
N ASN A 92 15.92 12.20 -0.34
CA ASN A 92 16.06 13.66 -0.17
C ASN A 92 15.49 14.19 1.17
N VAL A 93 14.87 13.33 1.98
CA VAL A 93 14.17 13.75 3.21
C VAL A 93 15.07 14.48 4.21
N ASP A 94 16.35 14.11 4.31
CA ASP A 94 17.31 14.79 5.19
C ASP A 94 17.55 16.24 4.75
N GLU A 95 17.73 16.46 3.45
CA GLU A 95 17.93 17.77 2.84
C GLU A 95 16.66 18.62 3.01
N LYS A 96 15.50 18.06 2.68
CA LYS A 96 14.20 18.73 2.83
C LYS A 96 13.89 19.08 4.29
N ALA A 97 14.31 18.25 5.23
CA ALA A 97 14.15 18.52 6.65
C ALA A 97 15.16 19.56 7.17
N ALA A 98 16.35 19.65 6.57
CA ALA A 98 17.32 20.70 6.92
C ALA A 98 16.86 22.08 6.43
N ASN A 99 16.28 22.13 5.21
CA ASN A 99 15.81 23.37 4.59
C ASN A 99 14.41 23.19 3.99
N PRO A 100 13.34 23.20 4.81
CA PRO A 100 11.98 23.07 4.31
C PRO A 100 11.60 24.23 3.39
N ALA A 101 11.03 23.93 2.22
CA ALA A 101 10.67 24.94 1.24
C ALA A 101 9.35 25.67 1.58
N THR A 102 8.49 25.06 2.41
CA THR A 102 7.18 25.60 2.80
C THR A 102 6.90 25.31 4.28
N PRO A 103 5.99 26.07 4.93
CA PRO A 103 5.54 25.77 6.28
C PRO A 103 4.95 24.36 6.42
N ASP A 104 4.16 23.91 5.45
CA ASP A 104 3.55 22.57 5.48
C ASP A 104 4.62 21.46 5.44
N MET A 105 5.69 21.65 4.68
CA MET A 105 6.84 20.75 4.68
C MET A 105 7.57 20.77 6.03
N ALA A 106 7.72 21.95 6.65
CA ALA A 106 8.32 22.08 7.97
C ALA A 106 7.48 21.37 9.05
N HIS A 107 6.16 21.49 8.99
CA HIS A 107 5.22 20.78 9.86
C HIS A 107 5.33 19.25 9.68
N LEU A 108 5.26 18.77 8.44
CA LEU A 108 5.34 17.34 8.13
C LEU A 108 6.66 16.72 8.58
N LEU A 109 7.78 17.45 8.43
CA LEU A 109 9.12 16.96 8.77
C LEU A 109 9.52 17.24 10.23
N GLY A 110 8.58 17.72 11.06
CA GLY A 110 8.79 17.94 12.50
C GLY A 110 9.77 19.06 12.83
N LYS A 111 9.86 20.07 11.94
CA LYS A 111 10.75 21.24 12.09
C LYS A 111 10.05 22.45 12.68
N GLU A 112 8.74 22.51 12.54
CA GLU A 112 7.88 23.54 13.12
C GLU A 112 6.63 22.89 13.72
N GLY A 113 6.13 23.45 14.81
CA GLY A 113 5.04 22.85 15.59
C GLY A 113 5.47 21.64 16.41
N ASP A 114 4.49 21.01 17.07
CA ASP A 114 4.69 19.87 17.99
C ASP A 114 3.61 18.79 17.77
N TYR A 115 3.30 18.52 16.50
CA TYR A 115 2.20 17.65 16.07
C TYR A 115 2.42 16.17 16.41
N GLY A 116 3.66 15.77 16.74
CA GLY A 116 3.93 14.44 17.27
C GLY A 116 3.19 14.15 18.58
N LYS A 117 3.03 15.16 19.46
CA LYS A 117 2.39 14.98 20.79
C LYS A 117 0.93 14.60 20.69
N ASP A 118 0.20 15.10 19.71
CA ASP A 118 -1.21 14.74 19.47
C ASP A 118 -1.36 13.26 19.09
N LEU A 119 -0.29 12.65 18.55
CA LEU A 119 -0.18 11.22 18.27
C LEU A 119 0.58 10.44 19.36
N LYS A 120 1.03 11.10 20.43
CA LYS A 120 1.94 10.55 21.45
C LYS A 120 3.23 9.96 20.87
N LEU A 121 3.71 10.53 19.76
CA LEU A 121 4.95 10.17 19.09
C LEU A 121 5.97 11.32 19.15
N ASP A 122 7.22 11.01 18.82
CA ASP A 122 8.23 12.05 18.56
C ASP A 122 7.81 12.93 17.37
N ASN A 123 8.18 14.22 17.40
CA ASN A 123 7.78 15.16 16.35
C ASN A 123 8.33 14.78 14.96
N LYS A 124 9.38 13.95 14.88
CA LYS A 124 9.94 13.43 13.62
C LYS A 124 9.27 12.15 13.12
N TRP A 125 8.09 11.77 13.64
CA TRP A 125 7.41 10.53 13.26
C TRP A 125 7.25 10.35 11.75
N ALA A 126 6.77 11.38 11.05
CA ALA A 126 6.57 11.34 9.59
C ALA A 126 7.90 11.35 8.83
N TYR A 127 8.88 12.16 9.25
CA TYR A 127 10.26 12.09 8.75
C TYR A 127 10.83 10.67 8.84
N ASN A 128 10.66 9.99 9.98
CA ASN A 128 11.17 8.65 10.20
C ASN A 128 10.51 7.61 9.28
N ILE A 129 9.20 7.72 9.03
CA ILE A 129 8.47 6.89 8.06
C ILE A 129 9.08 7.08 6.67
N ILE A 130 9.15 8.32 6.19
CA ILE A 130 9.64 8.63 4.83
C ILE A 130 11.09 8.17 4.67
N LYS A 131 11.93 8.34 5.71
CA LYS A 131 13.33 7.93 5.69
C LYS A 131 13.48 6.41 5.54
N GLN A 132 12.71 5.64 6.30
CA GLN A 132 12.85 4.18 6.36
C GLN A 132 12.15 3.49 5.19
N VAL A 133 10.89 3.84 4.95
CA VAL A 133 10.03 3.09 4.02
C VAL A 133 9.71 3.88 2.75
N GLY A 134 9.86 5.20 2.75
CA GLY A 134 9.54 6.06 1.60
C GLY A 134 8.07 6.50 1.57
N THR A 135 7.59 6.88 0.39
CA THR A 135 6.22 7.34 0.16
C THR A 135 5.35 6.25 -0.49
N THR A 136 4.06 6.54 -0.71
CA THR A 136 3.12 5.64 -1.40
C THR A 136 3.63 5.18 -2.77
N ARG A 137 4.24 6.07 -3.55
CA ARG A 137 4.85 5.73 -4.86
C ARG A 137 5.87 4.61 -4.81
N LYS A 138 6.70 4.57 -3.76
CA LYS A 138 7.74 3.52 -3.65
C LYS A 138 7.11 2.13 -3.55
N PHE A 139 5.87 2.03 -3.06
CA PHE A 139 5.11 0.79 -3.04
C PHE A 139 4.37 0.52 -4.35
N SER A 140 3.90 1.55 -5.06
CA SER A 140 3.22 1.37 -6.35
C SER A 140 4.17 1.05 -7.51
N SER A 141 5.46 1.39 -7.40
CA SER A 141 6.46 1.12 -8.44
C SER A 141 6.98 -0.33 -8.47
N VAL A 142 6.44 -1.22 -7.64
CA VAL A 142 6.81 -2.64 -7.56
C VAL A 142 5.84 -3.55 -8.33
N THR A 143 4.79 -2.98 -8.91
CA THR A 143 3.80 -3.62 -9.80
C THR A 143 3.87 -2.99 -11.18
#